data_AF-A0A4S4KTK5-F1
#
_entry.id   AF-A0A4S4KTK5-F1
#
_cell.length_a   1.000
_cell.length_b   1.000
_cell.length_c   1.000
_cell.angle_alpha   90.00
_cell.angle_beta   90.00
_cell.angle_gamma   90.00
#
_symmetry.space_group_name_H-M   'P 1'
#
loop_
_entity.id
_entity.type
_entity.pdbx_description
1 polymer ?
#
loop_
_entity_poly.entity_id
_entity_poly.type
_entity_poly.pdbx_seq_one_letter_code
_entity_poly.pdbx_strand_id
1 'polypeptide(L)'
;MAQNMHNAVIHLGHQNGTVTLWTPNLPHPAVRLLAHFGPVTGLSIDPSTGGRYMATSGQDGVVKVWDCRNWKGAVRQWTSRGGGGELEWSQKGALAVATGGTVNRSVGILEAINPNAVYRSSFTTSIPHTSHTPSTSFIRQVFILVPGAGEPNFDSSEADPFENKKARREKEVKALLDKIQPDMIALDPEFVGSLAPPPKLTTAVDDKTDLTFSRLPRLERLRVQGKADETEEGDEDAVGDDGDENAPKRSKAEKEKKKMRGKNKSLKRYLRKQRKNVIDPKAVAVREKLEKQREERKKAIAVAKGEVKDKQPSALDRFKRPS
;
A
#
# COMPACT_ATOMS: atom_id res chain seq x y z
N MET A 1 8.33 14.43 -14.02
CA MET A 1 6.86 14.25 -13.85
C MET A 1 6.36 13.50 -15.07
N ALA A 2 5.45 12.56 -14.92
CA ALA A 2 4.76 11.93 -16.05
C ALA A 2 3.28 11.70 -15.72
N GLN A 3 2.43 11.67 -16.73
CA GLN A 3 1.02 11.32 -16.60
C GLN A 3 0.79 9.91 -17.14
N ASN A 4 0.03 9.09 -16.42
CA ASN A 4 -0.42 7.81 -16.93
C ASN A 4 -1.60 8.06 -17.89
N MET A 5 -1.47 7.64 -19.15
CA MET A 5 -2.51 7.86 -20.16
C MET A 5 -3.78 7.04 -19.91
N HIS A 6 -3.67 5.90 -19.23
CA HIS A 6 -4.79 4.98 -19.01
C HIS A 6 -5.71 5.40 -17.87
N ASN A 7 -5.16 5.91 -16.76
CA ASN A 7 -5.94 6.27 -15.57
C ASN A 7 -5.80 7.75 -15.16
N ALA A 8 -5.11 8.57 -15.97
CA ALA A 8 -4.87 10.01 -15.75
C ALA A 8 -4.15 10.37 -14.43
N VAL A 9 -3.59 9.39 -13.71
CA VAL A 9 -2.83 9.62 -12.47
C VAL A 9 -1.48 10.26 -12.77
N ILE A 10 -1.09 11.23 -11.95
CA ILE A 10 0.18 11.95 -12.11
C ILE A 10 1.26 11.29 -11.26
N HIS A 11 2.37 10.94 -11.90
CA HIS A 11 3.55 10.35 -11.27
C HIS A 11 4.63 11.44 -11.11
N LEU A 12 5.01 11.71 -9.87
CA LEU A 12 6.05 12.68 -9.52
C LEU A 12 7.27 11.97 -8.96
N GLY A 13 8.43 12.20 -9.55
CA GLY A 13 9.73 11.79 -9.01
C GLY A 13 10.31 12.89 -8.14
N HIS A 14 10.82 12.52 -6.97
CA HIS A 14 11.38 13.45 -5.99
C HIS A 14 12.90 13.30 -5.87
N GLN A 15 13.55 14.32 -5.30
CA GLN A 15 14.99 14.33 -5.05
C GLN A 15 15.44 13.30 -4.00
N ASN A 16 14.54 12.83 -3.14
CA ASN A 16 14.81 11.80 -2.15
C ASN A 16 14.75 10.36 -2.72
N GLY A 17 14.58 10.20 -4.03
CA GLY A 17 14.47 8.89 -4.69
C GLY A 17 13.12 8.22 -4.58
N THR A 18 12.13 8.92 -4.04
CA THR A 18 10.74 8.43 -4.02
C THR A 18 9.98 8.88 -5.25
N VAL A 19 9.09 8.02 -5.72
CA VAL A 19 8.07 8.33 -6.71
C VAL A 19 6.72 8.33 -6.00
N THR A 20 5.94 9.37 -6.21
CA THR A 20 4.60 9.50 -5.63
C THR A 20 3.56 9.62 -6.72
N LEU A 21 2.46 8.90 -6.55
CA LEU A 21 1.30 8.94 -7.46
C LEU A 21 0.22 9.82 -6.86
N TRP A 22 -0.31 10.74 -7.66
CA TRP A 22 -1.28 11.75 -7.24
C TRP A 22 -2.56 11.66 -8.04
N THR A 23 -3.66 11.64 -7.30
CA THR A 23 -5.03 11.81 -7.81
C THR A 23 -5.59 13.12 -7.24
N PRO A 24 -6.47 13.84 -7.96
CA PRO A 24 -7.08 15.07 -7.44
C PRO A 24 -8.00 14.80 -6.24
N ASN A 25 -8.46 13.56 -6.08
CA ASN A 25 -9.40 13.13 -5.06
C ASN A 25 -8.79 13.03 -3.65
N LEU A 26 -7.46 12.92 -3.55
CA LEU A 26 -6.76 12.68 -2.30
C LEU A 26 -5.76 13.81 -2.04
N PRO A 27 -5.75 14.42 -0.83
CA PRO A 27 -4.75 15.42 -0.47
C PRO A 27 -3.36 14.81 -0.18
N HIS A 28 -3.29 13.48 -0.09
CA HIS A 28 -2.09 12.71 0.15
C HIS A 28 -1.84 11.80 -1.06
N PRO A 29 -0.58 11.45 -1.36
CA PRO A 29 -0.28 10.61 -2.51
C PRO A 29 -0.93 9.23 -2.36
N ALA A 30 -1.57 8.76 -3.42
CA ALA A 30 -2.22 7.46 -3.47
C ALA A 30 -1.21 6.31 -3.27
N VAL A 31 -0.02 6.46 -3.86
CA VAL A 31 1.11 5.53 -3.69
C VAL A 31 2.39 6.31 -3.44
N ARG A 32 3.23 5.80 -2.53
CA ARG A 32 4.61 6.26 -2.31
C ARG A 32 5.55 5.09 -2.52
N LEU A 33 6.37 5.17 -3.56
CA LEU A 33 7.31 4.14 -3.96
C LEU A 33 8.75 4.63 -3.73
N LEU A 34 9.56 3.87 -3.00
CA LEU A 34 11.00 4.14 -2.91
C LEU A 34 11.67 3.51 -4.13
N ALA A 35 11.95 4.32 -5.15
CA ALA A 35 12.42 3.82 -6.44
C ALA A 35 13.94 3.74 -6.51
N HIS A 36 14.65 4.80 -6.11
CA HIS A 36 16.10 4.94 -6.32
C HIS A 36 16.83 5.39 -5.04
N PHE A 37 18.14 5.17 -5.01
CA PHE A 37 19.00 5.68 -3.94
C PHE A 37 19.60 7.02 -4.37
N GLY A 38 18.79 8.08 -4.27
CA GLY A 38 19.10 9.41 -4.78
C GLY A 38 18.01 9.94 -5.71
N PRO A 39 18.16 11.15 -6.27
CA PRO A 39 17.11 11.80 -7.06
C PRO A 39 16.61 10.97 -8.23
N VAL A 40 15.30 10.96 -8.45
CA VAL A 40 14.69 10.41 -9.67
C VAL A 40 14.86 11.43 -10.80
N THR A 41 15.63 11.08 -11.83
CA THR A 41 15.98 11.97 -12.94
C THR A 41 14.99 11.87 -14.10
N GLY A 42 14.41 10.70 -14.31
CA GLY A 42 13.50 10.44 -15.42
C GLY A 42 12.40 9.46 -15.01
N LEU A 43 11.23 9.64 -15.62
CA LEU A 43 10.05 8.83 -15.34
C LEU A 43 9.19 8.77 -16.61
N SER A 44 8.81 7.57 -17.01
CA SER A 44 7.95 7.34 -18.16
C SER A 44 7.03 6.15 -17.93
N ILE A 45 5.89 6.12 -18.59
CA ILE A 45 4.82 5.13 -18.38
C ILE A 45 4.48 4.53 -19.74
N ASP A 46 4.28 3.22 -19.77
CA ASP A 46 4.00 2.46 -20.98
C ASP A 46 2.56 2.71 -21.47
N PRO A 47 2.35 3.33 -22.64
CA PRO A 47 1.02 3.49 -23.22
C PRO A 47 0.49 2.17 -23.82
N SER A 48 1.36 1.28 -24.29
CA SER A 48 0.97 0.10 -25.09
C SER A 48 0.16 -0.93 -24.31
N THR A 49 0.47 -1.09 -23.02
CA THR A 49 -0.19 -2.04 -22.11
C THR A 49 -1.17 -1.35 -21.16
N GLY A 50 -1.70 -0.19 -21.54
CA GLY A 50 -2.67 0.55 -20.72
C GLY A 50 -2.07 1.05 -19.41
N GLY A 51 -0.84 1.58 -19.43
CA GLY A 51 -0.21 2.17 -18.24
C GLY A 51 0.22 1.15 -17.18
N ARG A 52 0.30 -0.14 -17.52
CA ARG A 52 0.68 -1.20 -16.59
C ARG A 52 2.11 -1.09 -16.11
N TYR A 53 3.02 -0.62 -16.97
CA TYR A 53 4.43 -0.52 -16.63
C TYR A 53 4.88 0.93 -16.51
N MET A 54 5.76 1.18 -15.53
CA MET A 54 6.42 2.46 -15.35
C MET A 54 7.93 2.25 -15.32
N ALA A 55 8.68 3.05 -16.08
CA ALA A 55 10.12 3.11 -16.01
C ALA A 55 10.57 4.34 -15.20
N THR A 56 11.54 4.15 -14.32
CA THR A 56 12.18 5.20 -13.53
C THR A 56 13.69 5.12 -13.69
N SER A 57 14.34 6.27 -13.76
CA SER A 57 15.79 6.40 -13.75
C SER A 57 16.22 7.26 -12.57
N GLY A 58 17.30 6.86 -11.91
CA GLY A 58 17.88 7.60 -10.80
C GLY A 58 19.27 8.14 -11.11
N GLN A 59 19.68 9.13 -10.32
CA GLN A 59 21.06 9.60 -10.27
C GLN A 59 22.03 8.50 -9.80
N ASP A 60 21.52 7.45 -9.16
CA ASP A 60 22.24 6.22 -8.84
C ASP A 60 22.74 5.45 -10.07
N GLY A 61 22.40 5.89 -11.28
CA GLY A 61 22.81 5.25 -12.53
C GLY A 61 22.03 3.97 -12.81
N VAL A 62 20.90 3.77 -12.12
CA VAL A 62 20.06 2.59 -12.29
C VAL A 62 18.78 3.00 -13.01
N VAL A 63 18.34 2.15 -13.94
CA VAL A 63 16.99 2.21 -14.53
C VAL A 63 16.19 1.02 -14.00
N LYS A 64 14.98 1.29 -13.52
CA LYS A 64 14.06 0.28 -12.98
C LYS A 64 12.74 0.35 -13.71
N VAL A 65 12.16 -0.82 -13.98
CA VAL A 65 10.80 -0.97 -14.52
C VAL A 65 9.93 -1.58 -13.43
N TRP A 66 8.75 -1.01 -13.24
CA TRP A 66 7.80 -1.33 -12.19
C TRP A 66 6.48 -1.77 -12.80
N ASP A 67 5.78 -2.70 -12.14
CA ASP A 67 4.39 -3.01 -12.45
C ASP A 67 3.48 -2.12 -11.58
N CYS A 68 2.68 -1.26 -12.22
CA CYS A 68 1.78 -0.31 -11.58
C CYS A 68 0.63 -0.99 -10.84
N ARG A 69 0.33 -2.27 -11.15
CA ARG A 69 -0.66 -3.07 -10.41
C ARG A 69 -0.06 -3.67 -9.15
N ASN A 70 1.26 -3.88 -9.11
CA ASN A 70 1.94 -4.56 -8.03
C ASN A 70 3.28 -3.89 -7.65
N TRP A 71 3.24 -3.06 -6.62
CA TRP A 71 4.38 -2.29 -6.11
C TRP A 71 5.36 -3.07 -5.22
N LYS A 72 5.31 -4.41 -5.21
CA LYS A 72 6.17 -5.24 -4.34
C LYS A 72 7.66 -5.16 -4.71
N GLY A 73 8.01 -4.83 -5.95
CA GLY A 73 9.39 -4.74 -6.40
C GLY A 73 9.51 -4.31 -7.86
N ALA A 74 10.74 -4.04 -8.29
CA ALA A 74 11.03 -3.77 -9.69
C ALA A 74 10.95 -5.07 -10.49
N VAL A 75 10.21 -5.04 -11.60
CA VAL A 75 10.12 -6.15 -12.57
C VAL A 75 11.47 -6.39 -13.21
N ARG A 76 12.17 -5.29 -13.53
CA ARG A 76 13.48 -5.33 -14.16
C ARG A 76 14.33 -4.15 -13.69
N GLN A 77 15.63 -4.39 -13.60
CA GLN A 77 16.61 -3.38 -13.21
C GLN A 77 17.89 -3.57 -14.02
N TRP A 78 18.50 -2.48 -14.47
CA TRP A 78 19.83 -2.50 -15.05
C TRP A 78 20.56 -1.18 -14.77
N THR A 79 21.89 -1.20 -14.90
CA THR A 79 22.73 -0.02 -14.77
C THR A 79 22.86 0.70 -16.11
N SER A 80 22.60 1.99 -16.15
CA SER A 80 22.92 2.85 -17.28
C SER A 80 24.23 3.61 -17.03
N ARG A 81 25.06 3.75 -18.06
CA ARG A 81 26.33 4.47 -17.96
C ARG A 81 26.08 5.96 -18.02
N GLY A 82 26.56 6.71 -17.03
CA GLY A 82 26.56 8.18 -17.05
C GLY A 82 25.71 8.88 -15.98
N GLY A 83 25.00 8.14 -15.13
CA GLY A 83 24.28 8.69 -13.97
C GLY A 83 23.09 9.57 -14.35
N GLY A 84 21.87 9.13 -14.09
CA GLY A 84 20.66 9.86 -14.47
C GLY A 84 20.40 9.87 -15.98
N GLY A 85 19.27 9.32 -16.40
CA GLY A 85 18.90 9.26 -17.83
C GLY A 85 17.49 9.74 -18.09
N GLU A 86 17.23 10.29 -19.27
CA GLU A 86 15.87 10.57 -19.74
C GLU A 86 15.26 9.26 -20.26
N LEU A 87 13.97 9.08 -20.01
CA LEU A 87 13.23 7.86 -20.33
C LEU A 87 11.99 8.21 -21.15
N GLU A 88 11.76 7.45 -22.21
CA GLU A 88 10.55 7.59 -23.01
C GLU A 88 10.06 6.22 -23.49
N TRP A 89 8.81 5.90 -23.17
CA TRP A 89 8.10 4.75 -23.72
C TRP A 89 7.51 5.10 -25.08
N SER A 90 7.73 4.21 -26.04
CA SER A 90 7.09 4.26 -27.35
C SER A 90 5.68 3.65 -27.28
N GLN A 91 4.83 4.03 -28.23
CA GLN A 91 3.46 3.53 -28.35
C GLN A 91 3.38 1.99 -28.46
N LYS A 92 4.42 1.34 -29.00
CA LYS A 92 4.52 -0.13 -29.13
C LYS A 92 5.21 -0.82 -27.96
N GLY A 93 5.53 -0.11 -26.88
CA GLY A 93 6.18 -0.72 -25.72
C GLY A 93 7.70 -0.88 -25.87
N ALA A 94 8.36 -0.07 -26.71
CA ALA A 94 9.82 0.05 -26.68
C ALA A 94 10.23 1.17 -25.71
N LEU A 95 11.23 0.93 -24.87
CA LEU A 95 11.74 1.95 -23.95
C LEU A 95 13.04 2.54 -24.50
N ALA A 96 13.07 3.84 -24.70
CA ALA A 96 14.28 4.61 -24.99
C ALA A 96 14.88 5.13 -23.68
N VAL A 97 16.18 4.93 -23.52
CA VAL A 97 16.97 5.41 -22.39
C VAL A 97 18.11 6.26 -22.94
N ALA A 98 18.02 7.57 -22.73
CA ALA A 98 19.09 8.50 -23.08
C ALA A 98 20.02 8.67 -21.89
N THR A 99 21.32 8.40 -22.05
CA THR A 99 22.31 8.60 -20.99
C THR A 99 23.66 8.99 -21.57
N GLY A 100 24.26 10.06 -21.03
CA GLY A 100 25.64 10.45 -21.33
C GLY A 100 25.96 10.65 -22.82
N GLY A 101 25.00 11.15 -23.61
CA GLY A 101 25.16 11.36 -25.06
C GLY A 101 24.91 10.12 -25.93
N THR A 102 24.44 9.02 -25.36
CA THR A 102 23.96 7.85 -26.13
C THR A 102 22.49 7.62 -25.86
N VAL A 103 21.76 7.16 -26.88
CA VAL A 103 20.35 6.74 -26.73
C VAL A 103 20.29 5.24 -26.97
N ASN A 104 20.01 4.50 -25.91
CA ASN A 104 19.85 3.05 -25.97
C ASN A 104 18.36 2.71 -26.08
N ARG A 105 18.01 1.84 -27.04
CA ARG A 105 16.66 1.30 -27.15
C ARG A 105 16.62 -0.10 -26.56
N SER A 106 15.73 -0.33 -25.60
CA SER A 106 15.35 -1.66 -25.15
C SER A 106 14.01 -2.06 -25.78
N VAL A 107 14.00 -3.22 -26.45
CA VAL A 107 12.80 -3.86 -26.99
C VAL A 107 12.42 -5.00 -26.05
N GLY A 108 11.17 -5.00 -25.57
CA GLY A 108 10.64 -6.02 -24.67
C GLY A 108 11.04 -5.83 -23.21
N ILE A 109 10.04 -5.81 -22.32
CA ILE A 109 10.26 -5.79 -20.86
C ILE A 109 10.89 -7.11 -20.40
N LEU A 110 10.57 -8.21 -21.09
CA LEU A 110 10.96 -9.58 -20.78
C LEU A 110 12.07 -10.15 -21.68
N GLU A 111 12.43 -9.46 -22.77
CA GLU A 111 13.50 -9.90 -23.67
C GLU A 111 14.85 -9.26 -23.30
N ALA A 112 15.94 -10.01 -23.51
CA ALA A 112 17.29 -9.50 -23.28
C ALA A 112 17.53 -8.26 -24.15
N ILE A 113 18.18 -7.23 -23.59
CA ILE A 113 18.58 -6.05 -24.36
C ILE A 113 19.49 -6.57 -25.48
N ASN A 114 19.08 -6.44 -26.74
CA ASN A 114 20.00 -6.59 -27.85
C ASN A 114 20.90 -5.34 -27.87
N PRO A 115 22.18 -5.43 -27.47
CA PRO A 115 23.08 -4.27 -27.45
C PRO A 115 23.41 -3.75 -28.86
N ASN A 116 22.91 -4.41 -29.90
CA ASN A 116 23.18 -4.07 -31.30
C ASN A 116 22.27 -2.96 -31.86
N ALA A 117 21.25 -2.53 -31.11
CA ALA A 117 20.44 -1.35 -31.45
C ALA A 117 20.88 -0.09 -30.67
N VAL A 118 22.19 0.08 -30.49
CA VAL A 118 22.78 1.31 -29.96
C VAL A 118 22.81 2.33 -31.09
N TYR A 119 21.85 3.25 -31.09
CA TYR A 119 21.94 4.44 -31.93
C TYR A 119 22.93 5.40 -31.25
N ARG A 120 24.20 5.31 -31.64
CA ARG A 120 25.24 6.24 -31.16
C ARG A 120 25.02 7.60 -31.82
N SER A 121 24.16 8.44 -31.26
CA SER A 121 24.14 9.86 -31.61
C SER A 121 25.33 10.54 -30.95
N SER A 122 26.46 10.61 -31.65
CA SER A 122 27.48 11.60 -31.27
C SER A 122 26.87 12.95 -31.60
N PHE A 123 26.22 13.62 -30.65
CA PHE A 123 25.99 15.07 -30.53
C PHE A 123 24.91 15.27 -29.46
N THR A 124 25.32 15.85 -28.35
CA THR A 124 24.49 16.11 -27.18
C THR A 124 23.61 17.33 -27.42
N THR A 125 22.30 17.17 -27.26
CA THR A 125 21.44 18.18 -26.66
C THR A 125 20.31 17.44 -25.95
N SER A 126 20.10 17.78 -24.68
CA SER A 126 18.95 17.33 -23.88
C SER A 126 17.68 17.57 -24.67
N ILE A 127 16.79 16.59 -24.76
CA ILE A 127 15.46 16.79 -25.34
C ILE A 127 14.67 17.55 -24.27
N PRO A 128 14.43 18.87 -24.38
CA PRO A 128 13.62 19.53 -23.39
C PRO A 128 12.18 19.12 -23.66
N HIS A 129 11.54 18.53 -22.66
CA HIS A 129 10.09 18.50 -22.60
C HIS A 129 9.58 19.95 -22.67
N THR A 130 8.99 20.31 -23.82
CA THR A 130 8.07 21.45 -24.08
C THR A 130 8.55 22.90 -23.89
N SER A 131 8.71 23.58 -25.03
CA SER A 131 8.36 24.97 -25.38
C SER A 131 8.18 26.05 -24.30
N HIS A 132 9.09 27.04 -24.27
CA HIS A 132 8.83 28.48 -24.53
C HIS A 132 10.04 29.33 -24.12
N THR A 133 10.79 29.87 -25.09
CA THR A 133 11.57 31.10 -24.91
C THR A 133 11.60 31.89 -26.23
N PRO A 134 11.07 33.13 -26.28
CA PRO A 134 11.29 34.04 -27.40
C PRO A 134 12.56 34.85 -27.12
N SER A 135 13.73 34.24 -27.34
CA SER A 135 14.98 34.98 -27.56
C SER A 135 16.03 34.05 -28.18
N THR A 136 16.25 34.26 -29.47
CA THR A 136 17.45 33.95 -30.26
C THR A 136 18.45 32.97 -29.64
N SER A 137 18.12 31.68 -29.66
CA SER A 137 19.09 30.59 -29.66
C SER A 137 18.51 29.44 -30.50
N PHE A 138 19.15 29.13 -31.63
CA PHE A 138 18.74 28.05 -32.51
C PHE A 138 19.05 26.70 -31.84
N ILE A 139 18.10 26.15 -31.08
CA ILE A 139 18.19 24.77 -30.59
C ILE A 139 18.06 23.86 -31.81
N ARG A 140 19.15 23.18 -32.20
CA ARG A 140 19.11 22.12 -33.22
C ARG A 140 18.42 20.90 -32.63
N GLN A 141 17.20 20.63 -33.09
CA GLN A 141 16.46 19.41 -32.78
C GLN A 141 16.92 18.30 -33.74
N VAL A 142 17.34 17.17 -33.19
CA VAL A 142 17.73 15.99 -33.97
C VAL A 142 16.63 14.95 -33.85
N PHE A 143 16.12 14.48 -34.99
CA PHE A 143 15.16 13.38 -35.05
C PHE A 143 15.87 12.10 -35.49
N ILE A 144 15.71 11.03 -34.72
CA ILE A 144 16.24 9.71 -35.07
C ILE A 144 15.05 8.85 -35.50
N LEU A 145 15.12 8.27 -36.69
CA LEU A 145 14.11 7.35 -37.16
C LEU A 145 14.32 5.99 -36.48
N VAL A 146 13.35 5.59 -35.66
CA VAL A 146 13.36 4.34 -34.91
C VAL A 146 12.28 3.41 -35.47
N PRO A 147 12.64 2.41 -36.30
CA PRO A 147 11.68 1.49 -36.87
C PRO A 147 10.89 0.73 -35.80
N GLY A 148 9.56 0.66 -35.95
CA GLY A 148 8.70 -0.05 -35.02
C GLY A 148 8.44 0.64 -33.67
N ALA A 149 8.71 1.95 -33.55
CA ALA A 149 8.37 2.73 -32.36
C ALA A 149 6.93 3.28 -32.37
N GLY A 150 6.34 3.52 -33.54
CA GLY A 150 4.98 4.05 -33.66
C GLY A 150 3.94 2.95 -33.89
N GLU A 151 2.71 3.22 -33.46
CA GLU A 151 1.54 2.44 -33.88
C GLU A 151 1.16 2.79 -35.32
N PRO A 152 1.19 1.84 -36.26
CA PRO A 152 0.89 2.11 -37.67
C PRO A 152 -0.62 2.26 -37.92
N ASN A 153 -1.43 1.57 -37.11
CA ASN A 153 -2.88 1.56 -37.23
C ASN A 153 -3.42 2.52 -36.17
N PHE A 154 -3.65 3.77 -36.54
CA PHE A 154 -4.25 4.76 -35.64
C PHE A 154 -5.78 4.68 -35.71
N ASP A 155 -6.44 4.96 -34.60
CA ASP A 155 -7.89 5.16 -34.59
C ASP A 155 -8.22 6.61 -34.98
N SER A 156 -8.78 6.77 -36.17
CA SER A 156 -9.20 8.08 -36.69
C SER A 156 -10.26 8.77 -35.82
N SER A 157 -11.04 8.02 -35.03
CA SER A 157 -12.07 8.59 -34.17
C SER A 157 -11.49 9.25 -32.91
N GLU A 158 -10.42 8.69 -32.35
CA GLU A 158 -9.72 9.23 -31.19
C GLU A 158 -8.65 10.25 -31.55
N ALA A 159 -7.80 9.95 -32.54
CA ALA A 159 -6.66 10.78 -32.93
C ALA A 159 -6.25 10.56 -34.39
N ASP A 160 -6.85 11.33 -35.29
CA ASP A 160 -6.46 11.36 -36.72
C ASP A 160 -5.30 12.35 -36.98
N PRO A 161 -4.13 11.89 -37.43
CA PRO A 161 -3.03 12.76 -37.84
C PRO A 161 -3.34 13.65 -39.05
N PHE A 162 -4.33 13.28 -39.86
CA PHE A 162 -4.69 13.95 -41.11
C PHE A 162 -6.03 14.73 -41.00
N GLU A 163 -6.42 15.13 -39.78
CA GLU A 163 -7.72 15.75 -39.54
C GLU A 163 -7.94 17.08 -40.28
N ASN A 164 -9.13 17.21 -40.89
CA ASN A 164 -9.58 18.46 -41.52
C ASN A 164 -10.07 19.48 -40.47
N LYS A 165 -10.09 20.78 -40.82
CA LYS A 165 -10.60 21.85 -39.92
C LYS A 165 -12.02 21.62 -39.39
N LYS A 166 -12.89 20.98 -40.18
CA LYS A 166 -14.25 20.63 -39.75
C LYS A 166 -14.22 19.51 -38.70
N ALA A 167 -13.47 18.43 -38.98
CA ALA A 167 -13.32 17.30 -38.07
C ALA A 167 -12.70 17.72 -36.73
N ARG A 168 -11.68 18.59 -36.75
CA ARG A 168 -11.10 19.17 -35.53
C ARG A 168 -12.14 19.89 -34.66
N ARG A 169 -12.93 20.79 -35.26
CA ARG A 169 -13.98 21.54 -34.53
C ARG A 169 -15.00 20.60 -33.91
N GLU A 170 -15.47 19.61 -34.66
CA GLU A 170 -16.44 18.63 -34.16
C GLU A 170 -15.84 17.77 -33.03
N LYS A 171 -14.57 17.36 -33.17
CA LYS A 171 -13.84 16.61 -32.14
C LYS A 171 -13.64 17.42 -30.87
N GLU A 172 -13.26 18.70 -30.97
CA GLU A 172 -13.13 19.60 -29.82
C GLU A 172 -14.47 19.73 -29.08
N VAL A 173 -15.57 19.92 -29.81
CA VAL A 173 -16.91 19.97 -29.21
C VAL A 173 -17.25 18.65 -28.51
N LYS A 174 -17.02 17.50 -29.16
CA LYS A 174 -17.24 16.19 -28.54
C LYS A 174 -16.37 15.98 -27.29
N ALA A 175 -15.08 16.32 -27.34
CA ALA A 175 -14.17 16.19 -26.21
C ALA A 175 -14.56 17.08 -25.02
N LEU A 176 -15.21 18.23 -25.27
CA LEU A 176 -15.76 19.08 -24.21
C LEU A 176 -17.05 18.53 -23.61
N LEU A 177 -17.92 17.92 -24.43
CA LEU A 177 -19.16 17.30 -23.97
C LEU A 177 -18.88 16.03 -23.15
N ASP A 178 -17.95 15.20 -23.61
CA ASP A 178 -17.55 13.93 -22.97
C ASP A 178 -16.45 14.13 -21.90
N LYS A 179 -16.20 15.38 -21.50
CA LYS A 179 -15.16 15.71 -20.53
C LYS A 179 -15.41 15.01 -19.20
N ILE A 180 -14.48 14.14 -18.83
CA ILE A 180 -14.49 13.38 -17.58
C ILE A 180 -14.31 14.35 -16.39
N GLN A 181 -15.09 14.14 -15.33
CA GLN A 181 -14.97 14.90 -14.08
C GLN A 181 -13.68 14.52 -13.34
N PRO A 182 -12.99 15.46 -12.66
CA PRO A 182 -11.76 15.15 -11.95
C PRO A 182 -11.94 14.07 -10.87
N ASP A 183 -13.14 13.99 -10.28
CA ASP A 183 -13.51 13.00 -9.26
C ASP A 183 -13.46 11.55 -9.78
N MET A 184 -13.52 11.35 -11.10
CA MET A 184 -13.46 10.03 -11.72
C MET A 184 -12.02 9.52 -11.88
N ILE A 185 -11.00 10.31 -11.50
CA ILE A 185 -9.59 9.91 -11.62
C ILE A 185 -9.19 9.05 -10.40
N ALA A 186 -9.06 7.74 -10.63
CA ALA A 186 -8.64 6.75 -9.64
C ALA A 186 -7.50 5.87 -10.16
N LEU A 187 -6.83 5.11 -9.27
CA LEU A 187 -5.78 4.16 -9.68
C LEU A 187 -6.31 3.07 -10.62
N ASP A 188 -7.49 2.54 -10.30
CA ASP A 188 -8.19 1.57 -11.12
C ASP A 188 -9.35 2.29 -11.82
N PRO A 189 -9.33 2.46 -13.16
CA PRO A 189 -10.40 3.17 -13.87
C PRO A 189 -11.71 2.36 -13.96
N GLU A 190 -11.63 1.03 -13.83
CA GLU A 190 -12.78 0.12 -13.86
C GLU A 190 -13.67 0.20 -12.60
N PHE A 191 -13.37 1.10 -11.66
CA PHE A 191 -14.15 1.24 -10.42
C PHE A 191 -15.57 1.79 -10.65
N VAL A 192 -15.78 2.57 -11.73
CA VAL A 192 -17.07 3.16 -12.06
C VAL A 192 -18.03 2.04 -12.50
N GLY A 193 -19.05 1.76 -11.71
CA GLY A 193 -19.99 0.65 -11.91
C GLY A 193 -19.72 -0.57 -11.04
N SER A 194 -18.60 -0.60 -10.30
CA SER A 194 -18.38 -1.60 -9.26
C SER A 194 -19.25 -1.31 -8.03
N LEU A 195 -19.74 -2.37 -7.36
CA LEU A 195 -20.38 -2.22 -6.07
C LEU A 195 -19.33 -1.78 -5.05
N ALA A 196 -19.65 -0.73 -4.29
CA ALA A 196 -18.81 -0.32 -3.19
C ALA A 196 -18.56 -1.55 -2.30
N PRO A 197 -17.29 -1.89 -2.00
CA PRO A 197 -17.03 -3.01 -1.10
C PRO A 197 -17.82 -2.74 0.18
N PRO A 198 -18.50 -3.77 0.73
CA PRO A 198 -19.32 -3.57 1.92
C PRO A 198 -18.43 -2.86 2.93
N PRO A 199 -18.89 -1.72 3.47
CA PRO A 199 -18.07 -0.97 4.38
C PRO A 199 -17.61 -1.96 5.44
N LYS A 200 -16.35 -1.90 5.86
CA LYS A 200 -15.92 -2.68 7.03
C LYS A 200 -16.65 -2.21 8.32
N LEU A 201 -17.74 -1.44 8.22
CA LEU A 201 -18.75 -1.28 9.25
C LEU A 201 -19.39 -2.64 9.48
N THR A 202 -19.16 -3.22 10.65
CA THR A 202 -19.99 -4.33 11.10
C THR A 202 -21.23 -3.74 11.74
N THR A 203 -22.39 -3.90 11.12
CA THR A 203 -23.71 -3.80 11.77
C THR A 203 -24.01 -5.02 12.65
N ALA A 204 -23.01 -5.87 12.93
CA ALA A 204 -23.24 -7.24 13.37
C ALA A 204 -23.35 -7.46 14.89
N VAL A 205 -23.35 -6.43 15.74
CA VAL A 205 -23.43 -6.67 17.20
C VAL A 205 -24.49 -5.83 17.90
N ASP A 206 -24.80 -4.65 17.40
CA ASP A 206 -25.97 -3.88 17.82
C ASP A 206 -26.32 -2.98 16.62
N ASP A 207 -27.56 -2.99 16.14
CA ASP A 207 -28.09 -2.14 15.03
C ASP A 207 -28.01 -0.61 15.33
N LYS A 208 -27.16 -0.20 16.27
CA LYS A 208 -27.10 1.12 16.89
C LYS A 208 -25.81 1.88 16.60
N THR A 209 -24.75 1.27 16.06
CA THR A 209 -23.49 2.01 15.82
C THR A 209 -22.78 1.68 14.50
N ASP A 210 -22.77 2.67 13.61
CA ASP A 210 -22.05 2.72 12.33
C ASP A 210 -20.54 2.98 12.51
N LEU A 211 -19.82 2.06 13.16
CA LEU A 211 -18.38 2.20 13.36
C LEU A 211 -17.57 1.31 12.41
N THR A 212 -16.62 1.92 11.69
CA THR A 212 -15.67 1.18 10.82
C THR A 212 -14.84 0.18 11.62
N PHE A 213 -14.49 -0.98 11.02
CA PHE A 213 -13.64 -2.01 11.63
C PHE A 213 -12.36 -1.45 12.22
N SER A 214 -11.75 -0.45 11.57
CA SER A 214 -10.53 0.21 12.07
C SER A 214 -10.74 0.93 13.42
N ARG A 215 -11.93 1.51 13.60
CA ARG A 215 -12.39 2.23 14.79
C ARG A 215 -13.01 1.31 15.84
N LEU A 216 -13.40 0.08 15.46
CA LEU A 216 -13.85 -0.91 16.43
C LEU A 216 -12.75 -1.15 17.50
N PRO A 217 -13.15 -1.21 18.78
CA PRO A 217 -12.33 -1.77 19.85
C PRO A 217 -11.68 -3.06 19.38
N ARG A 218 -10.39 -3.25 19.68
CA ARG A 218 -9.63 -4.44 19.23
C ARG A 218 -10.31 -5.74 19.65
N LEU A 219 -11.03 -5.76 20.78
CA LEU A 219 -11.76 -6.93 21.26
C LEU A 219 -12.91 -7.31 20.32
N GLU A 220 -13.72 -6.34 19.89
CA GLU A 220 -14.76 -6.54 18.87
C GLU A 220 -14.16 -6.93 17.52
N ARG A 221 -13.03 -6.32 17.12
CA ARG A 221 -12.31 -6.78 15.91
C ARG A 221 -11.85 -8.23 16.00
N LEU A 222 -11.34 -8.63 17.16
CA LEU A 222 -10.90 -10.01 17.39
C LEU A 222 -12.11 -10.95 17.36
N ARG A 223 -13.28 -10.55 17.88
CA ARG A 223 -14.54 -11.31 17.79
C ARG A 223 -14.96 -11.51 16.35
N VAL A 224 -15.00 -10.43 15.58
CA VAL A 224 -15.34 -10.45 14.14
C VAL A 224 -14.35 -11.31 13.34
N GLN A 225 -13.07 -11.33 13.73
CA GLN A 225 -12.06 -12.20 13.11
C GLN A 225 -12.10 -13.66 13.59
N GLY A 226 -13.01 -14.03 14.51
CA GLY A 226 -13.03 -15.36 15.14
C GLY A 226 -11.79 -15.66 15.99
N LYS A 227 -11.02 -14.62 16.35
CA LYS A 227 -9.76 -14.68 17.12
C LYS A 227 -9.89 -14.03 18.49
N ALA A 228 -11.12 -13.79 18.95
CA ALA A 228 -11.36 -13.31 20.29
C ALA A 228 -11.06 -14.44 21.27
N ASP A 229 -9.92 -14.29 21.93
CA ASP A 229 -9.58 -15.04 23.14
C ASP A 229 -10.54 -14.56 24.25
N GLU A 230 -11.77 -15.10 24.27
CA GLU A 230 -12.78 -14.84 25.31
C GLU A 230 -12.59 -15.80 26.49
N THR A 231 -12.13 -17.01 26.19
CA THR A 231 -11.65 -17.98 27.16
C THR A 231 -10.16 -17.78 27.35
N GLU A 232 -9.74 -17.21 28.48
CA GLU A 232 -8.40 -17.50 28.99
C GLU A 232 -8.37 -18.88 29.66
N GLU A 233 -9.01 -19.88 29.05
CA GLU A 233 -8.89 -21.26 29.52
C GLU A 233 -7.53 -21.79 29.10
N GLY A 234 -6.71 -22.09 30.11
CA GLY A 234 -5.44 -22.76 29.94
C GLY A 234 -4.23 -21.83 29.90
N ASP A 235 -3.86 -21.29 31.05
CA ASP A 235 -2.43 -21.20 31.38
C ASP A 235 -2.23 -21.55 32.86
N GLU A 236 -1.83 -22.80 33.07
CA GLU A 236 -1.25 -23.33 34.31
C GLU A 236 0.00 -22.52 34.69
N ASP A 237 -0.22 -21.37 35.31
CA ASP A 237 0.75 -20.79 36.25
C ASP A 237 0.63 -21.57 37.57
N ALA A 238 0.91 -22.88 37.52
CA ALA A 238 1.40 -23.59 38.69
C ALA A 238 2.69 -22.87 39.07
N VAL A 239 2.62 -22.16 40.19
CA VAL A 239 3.78 -21.62 40.89
C VAL A 239 4.73 -22.79 41.03
N GLY A 240 5.83 -22.77 40.29
CA GLY A 240 6.97 -23.63 40.56
C GLY A 240 7.50 -23.22 41.92
N ASP A 241 6.94 -23.85 42.95
CA ASP A 241 7.66 -24.11 44.18
C ASP A 241 8.68 -25.20 43.82
N ASP A 242 9.95 -24.94 44.07
CA ASP A 242 11.10 -25.78 43.72
C ASP A 242 11.15 -27.09 44.55
N GLY A 243 10.02 -27.79 44.70
CA GLY A 243 9.87 -28.91 45.65
C GLY A 243 9.16 -30.16 45.14
N ASP A 244 8.66 -30.21 43.89
CA ASP A 244 7.98 -31.39 43.37
C ASP A 244 8.76 -32.05 42.21
N GLU A 245 9.44 -33.16 42.51
CA GLU A 245 10.30 -33.90 41.57
C GLU A 245 9.53 -34.64 40.46
N ASN A 246 8.19 -34.60 40.45
CA ASN A 246 7.37 -35.43 39.56
C ASN A 246 6.59 -34.68 38.45
N ALA A 247 6.82 -33.38 38.26
CA ALA A 247 6.18 -32.62 37.19
C ALA A 247 7.03 -32.62 35.88
N PRO A 248 6.41 -32.76 34.68
CA PRO A 248 7.15 -32.75 33.42
C PRO A 248 7.85 -31.40 33.21
N LYS A 249 9.18 -31.42 33.07
CA LYS A 249 10.01 -30.22 32.85
C LYS A 249 9.64 -29.53 31.53
N ARG A 250 8.84 -28.48 31.60
CA ARG A 250 8.45 -27.65 30.44
C ARG A 250 9.66 -27.03 29.75
N SER A 251 9.63 -26.97 28.42
CA SER A 251 10.73 -26.45 27.60
C SER A 251 10.98 -24.95 27.84
N LYS A 252 12.25 -24.51 27.73
CA LYS A 252 12.66 -23.11 27.98
C LYS A 252 11.92 -22.11 27.09
N ALA A 253 11.70 -22.47 25.82
CA ALA A 253 10.98 -21.64 24.84
C ALA A 253 9.50 -21.44 25.20
N GLU A 254 8.87 -22.45 25.81
CA GLU A 254 7.48 -22.38 26.23
C GLU A 254 7.31 -21.52 27.49
N LYS A 255 8.25 -21.64 28.44
CA LYS A 255 8.34 -20.73 29.60
C LYS A 255 8.54 -19.27 29.17
N GLU A 256 9.33 -19.04 28.13
CA GLU A 256 9.63 -17.70 27.60
C GLU A 256 8.46 -17.07 26.85
N LYS A 257 7.73 -17.84 26.03
CA LYS A 257 6.47 -17.42 25.39
C LYS A 257 5.39 -17.05 26.42
N LYS A 258 5.22 -17.85 27.49
CA LYS A 258 4.20 -17.61 28.52
C LYS A 258 4.52 -16.40 29.42
N LYS A 259 5.80 -16.14 29.74
CA LYS A 259 6.24 -14.90 30.43
C LYS A 259 5.81 -13.62 29.69
N MET A 260 5.71 -13.67 28.37
CA MET A 260 5.36 -12.53 27.53
C MET A 260 3.84 -12.32 27.34
N ARG A 261 3.01 -13.33 27.63
CA ARG A 261 1.56 -13.33 27.37
C ARG A 261 0.77 -12.48 28.39
N GLY A 262 1.21 -12.43 29.65
CA GLY A 262 0.47 -11.76 30.74
C GLY A 262 0.37 -10.23 30.68
N LYS A 263 1.33 -9.55 30.01
CA LYS A 263 1.38 -8.09 29.90
C LYS A 263 0.60 -7.53 28.70
N ASN A 264 0.32 -8.37 27.69
CA ASN A 264 -0.29 -8.00 26.41
C ASN A 264 -1.75 -8.46 26.23
N LYS A 265 -2.40 -8.92 27.31
CA LYS A 265 -3.80 -9.34 27.32
C LYS A 265 -4.71 -8.21 26.82
N SER A 266 -5.70 -8.57 25.99
CA SER A 266 -6.58 -7.65 25.26
C SER A 266 -7.31 -6.67 26.19
N LEU A 267 -7.86 -7.16 27.30
CA LEU A 267 -8.56 -6.36 28.33
C LEU A 267 -7.62 -5.38 29.05
N LYS A 268 -6.42 -5.83 29.44
CA LYS A 268 -5.40 -4.96 30.05
C LYS A 268 -4.95 -3.86 29.09
N ARG A 269 -4.78 -4.16 27.80
CA ARG A 269 -4.41 -3.18 26.77
C ARG A 269 -5.54 -2.21 26.48
N TYR A 270 -6.80 -2.65 26.52
CA TYR A 270 -7.98 -1.80 26.41
C TYR A 270 -7.99 -0.74 27.53
N LEU A 271 -7.85 -1.16 28.78
CA LEU A 271 -7.83 -0.23 29.92
C LEU A 271 -6.66 0.76 29.88
N ARG A 272 -5.50 0.40 29.32
CA ARG A 272 -4.36 1.32 29.14
C ARG A 272 -4.59 2.38 28.06
N LYS A 273 -5.43 2.09 27.07
CA LYS A 273 -5.78 3.04 26.00
C LYS A 273 -6.87 4.03 26.44
N GLN A 274 -7.66 3.67 27.45
CA GLN A 274 -8.65 4.58 28.01
C GLN A 274 -7.99 5.70 28.80
N ARG A 275 -8.60 6.89 28.76
CA ARG A 275 -8.13 8.04 29.54
C ARG A 275 -8.30 7.71 31.01
N LYS A 276 -7.21 7.75 31.79
CA LYS A 276 -7.20 7.30 33.19
C LYS A 276 -8.20 8.04 34.09
N ASN A 277 -8.58 9.25 33.72
CA ASN A 277 -9.40 10.16 34.53
C ASN A 277 -10.90 10.16 34.14
N VAL A 278 -11.30 9.43 33.09
CA VAL A 278 -12.71 9.32 32.68
C VAL A 278 -13.23 7.94 33.07
N ILE A 279 -14.31 7.90 33.85
CA ILE A 279 -14.92 6.66 34.33
C ILE A 279 -16.10 6.31 33.42
N ASP A 280 -15.84 5.50 32.40
CA ASP A 280 -16.89 4.96 31.54
C ASP A 280 -17.48 3.69 32.15
N PRO A 281 -18.82 3.45 32.08
CA PRO A 281 -19.45 2.25 32.61
C PRO A 281 -18.88 0.97 31.96
N LYS A 282 -18.50 1.04 30.67
CA LYS A 282 -17.82 -0.06 29.96
C LYS A 282 -16.42 -0.34 30.53
N ALA A 283 -15.69 0.69 30.92
CA ALA A 283 -14.35 0.53 31.51
C ALA A 283 -14.44 -0.06 32.93
N VAL A 284 -15.45 0.32 33.71
CA VAL A 284 -15.74 -0.26 35.03
C VAL A 284 -16.09 -1.75 34.90
N ALA A 285 -17.02 -2.11 34.01
CA ALA A 285 -17.37 -3.51 33.76
C ALA A 285 -16.16 -4.35 33.31
N VAL A 286 -15.24 -3.77 32.52
CA VAL A 286 -13.98 -4.46 32.14
C VAL A 286 -13.02 -4.61 33.32
N ARG A 287 -12.93 -3.62 34.23
CA ARG A 287 -12.12 -3.72 35.45
C ARG A 287 -12.67 -4.80 36.38
N GLU A 288 -13.98 -4.81 36.61
CA GLU A 288 -14.68 -5.83 37.41
C GLU A 288 -14.47 -7.24 36.86
N LYS A 289 -14.62 -7.44 35.54
CA LYS A 289 -14.32 -8.73 34.89
C LYS A 289 -12.87 -9.16 35.13
N LEU A 290 -11.92 -8.23 35.08
CA LEU A 290 -10.50 -8.53 35.27
C LEU A 290 -10.18 -8.84 36.74
N GLU A 291 -10.84 -8.18 37.67
CA GLU A 291 -10.76 -8.46 39.11
C GLU A 291 -11.35 -9.83 39.43
N LYS A 292 -12.53 -10.16 38.90
CA LYS A 292 -13.16 -11.48 39.04
C LYS A 292 -12.26 -12.61 38.53
N GLN A 293 -11.68 -12.44 37.34
CA GLN A 293 -10.70 -13.39 36.80
C GLN A 293 -9.45 -13.51 37.68
N ARG A 294 -8.97 -12.40 38.25
CA ARG A 294 -7.82 -12.40 39.16
C ARG A 294 -8.13 -13.15 40.45
N GLU A 295 -9.33 -13.04 40.98
CA GLU A 295 -9.79 -13.76 42.17
C GLU A 295 -9.97 -15.25 41.91
N GLU A 296 -10.64 -15.63 40.82
CA GLU A 296 -10.79 -17.03 40.40
C GLU A 296 -9.42 -17.70 40.21
N ARG A 297 -8.47 -17.00 39.58
CA ARG A 297 -7.09 -17.47 39.46
C ARG A 297 -6.40 -17.64 40.81
N LYS A 298 -6.55 -16.67 41.73
CA LYS A 298 -5.96 -16.78 43.08
C LYS A 298 -6.53 -17.99 43.84
N LYS A 299 -7.83 -18.24 43.73
CA LYS A 299 -8.50 -19.41 44.33
C LYS A 299 -7.98 -20.71 43.73
N ALA A 300 -7.89 -20.81 42.40
CA ALA A 300 -7.36 -22.00 41.72
C ALA A 300 -5.91 -22.31 42.15
N ILE A 301 -5.06 -21.30 42.30
CA ILE A 301 -3.68 -21.47 42.80
C ILE A 301 -3.68 -21.98 44.24
N ALA A 302 -4.54 -21.45 45.11
CA ALA A 302 -4.63 -21.89 46.50
C ALA A 302 -5.15 -23.32 46.66
N VAL A 303 -6.12 -23.74 45.82
CA VAL A 303 -6.60 -25.12 45.74
C VAL A 303 -5.49 -26.06 45.25
N ALA A 304 -4.75 -25.67 44.21
CA ALA A 304 -3.62 -26.45 43.69
C ALA A 304 -2.48 -26.61 44.71
N LYS A 305 -2.29 -25.63 45.60
CA LYS A 305 -1.35 -25.70 46.72
C LYS A 305 -1.86 -26.50 47.92
N GLY A 306 -3.10 -27.00 47.88
CA GLY A 306 -3.71 -27.76 48.97
C GLY A 306 -4.11 -26.94 50.19
N GLU A 307 -4.03 -25.61 50.13
CA GLU A 307 -4.31 -24.72 51.26
C GLU A 307 -5.83 -24.50 51.50
N VAL A 308 -6.69 -24.80 50.51
CA VAL A 308 -8.12 -24.50 50.55
C VAL A 308 -8.95 -25.65 49.99
N LYS A 309 -9.90 -26.18 50.80
CA LYS A 309 -10.96 -27.10 50.34
C LYS A 309 -12.12 -26.30 49.72
N ASP A 310 -12.72 -26.82 48.65
CA ASP A 310 -13.86 -26.19 47.97
C ASP A 310 -14.96 -25.79 48.97
N LYS A 311 -15.28 -24.50 49.01
CA LYS A 311 -16.31 -23.95 49.90
C LYS A 311 -17.68 -24.41 49.43
N GLN A 312 -18.39 -25.14 50.29
CA GLN A 312 -19.83 -25.38 50.15
C GLN A 312 -20.57 -24.04 50.04
N PRO A 313 -21.60 -23.92 49.19
CA PRO A 313 -22.33 -22.67 48.99
C PRO A 313 -22.93 -22.18 50.31
N SER A 314 -22.67 -20.92 50.63
CA SER A 314 -23.13 -20.31 51.88
C SER A 314 -24.64 -20.08 51.84
N ALA A 315 -25.31 -20.12 52.99
CA ALA A 315 -26.73 -19.73 53.09
C ALA A 315 -27.00 -18.32 52.54
N LEU A 316 -25.98 -17.44 52.54
CA LEU A 316 -26.06 -16.09 51.98
C LEU A 316 -25.97 -16.05 50.44
N ASP A 317 -25.43 -17.08 49.79
CA ASP A 317 -25.40 -17.13 48.32
C ASP A 317 -26.79 -17.34 47.71
N ARG A 318 -27.77 -17.80 48.51
CA ARG A 318 -29.20 -17.89 48.11
C ARG A 318 -29.85 -16.53 47.88
N PHE A 319 -29.25 -15.45 48.39
CA PHE A 319 -29.80 -14.09 48.27
C PHE A 319 -29.14 -13.27 47.15
N LYS A 320 -28.15 -13.80 46.44
CA LYS A 320 -27.60 -13.13 45.25
C LYS A 320 -28.58 -13.26 44.09
N ARG A 321 -29.10 -12.12 43.62
CA ARG A 321 -29.87 -12.08 42.38
C ARG A 321 -28.95 -12.36 41.19
N PRO A 322 -29.36 -13.18 40.21
CA PRO A 322 -28.61 -13.32 38.97
C PRO A 322 -28.60 -11.98 38.25
N SER A 323 -27.41 -11.44 38.00
CA SER A 323 -27.12 -10.24 37.20
C SER A 323 -26.88 -10.58 35.74
#